data_AF-S3CN31-F1
#
_entry.id   AF-S3CN31-F1
#
_cell.length_a   1.000
_cell.length_b   1.000
_cell.length_c   1.000
_cell.angle_alpha   90.00
_cell.angle_beta   90.00
_cell.angle_gamma   90.00
#
_symmetry.space_group_name_H-M   'P 1'
#
loop_
_entity.id
_entity.type
_entity.pdbx_description
1 polymer ?
#
loop_
_entity_poly.entity_id
_entity_poly.type
_entity_poly.pdbx_seq_one_letter_code
_entity_poly.pdbx_strand_id
1 'polypeptide(L)'
;MASATSTTSESKSHYQHRTFIYFMSLRTGVEMISLSMLFNKVTGFFGLLAILTGFRLSPLQFSMYLYSVAALVVLAILTPHIRKQSPFQCLALAWLYIIDTVINTAYTTAFAITWTLAVSANKSGSGIPSSAPGSGTIDDTAGFTSPKYNVSSVEVVATPNGGAGQDAVAFAASGAAVTATQTSISHGVGVEETLPSLILVFVFSLIRIYFILVVMAYARQVLRQHAYSNSSSKLHINTDSSGEPTAENPFAVGSAQGEGWRGRLGRAMIYVGKSYWLGGPADDDSWVKGVDGRFKSAKTVSGPPGTIERERRARSGTGPPVPKNLNLKVQA
;
A
#
# COMPACT_ATOMS: atom_id res chain seq x y z
N MET A 1 -13.65 63.19 6.79
CA MET A 1 -13.72 61.96 7.63
C MET A 1 -14.51 60.92 6.87
N ALA A 2 -13.83 60.02 6.17
CA ALA A 2 -14.46 58.89 5.49
C ALA A 2 -13.75 57.61 5.96
N SER A 3 -14.53 56.76 6.61
CA SER A 3 -14.11 55.51 7.25
C SER A 3 -13.65 54.53 6.18
N ALA A 4 -12.38 54.11 6.26
CA ALA A 4 -11.85 53.04 5.43
C ALA A 4 -12.23 51.69 6.07
N THR A 5 -13.23 51.04 5.49
CA THR A 5 -13.63 49.68 5.81
C THR A 5 -12.50 48.73 5.41
N SER A 6 -11.71 48.26 6.37
CA SER A 6 -10.71 47.22 6.16
C SER A 6 -11.41 45.89 5.87
N THR A 7 -11.40 45.50 4.61
CA THR A 7 -11.80 44.16 4.17
C THR A 7 -10.74 43.16 4.60
N THR A 8 -11.01 42.47 5.71
CA THR A 8 -10.27 41.30 6.17
C THR A 8 -10.36 40.21 5.11
N SER A 9 -9.35 40.08 4.26
CA SER A 9 -9.25 38.96 3.33
C SER A 9 -8.93 37.70 4.13
N GLU A 10 -9.91 36.81 4.24
CA GLU A 10 -9.77 35.44 4.71
C GLU A 10 -8.55 34.76 4.07
N SER A 11 -7.52 34.51 4.87
CA SER A 11 -6.50 33.51 4.56
C SER A 11 -7.16 32.13 4.63
N LYS A 12 -7.72 31.65 3.51
CA LYS A 12 -8.05 30.24 3.33
C LYS A 12 -6.76 29.43 3.38
N SER A 13 -6.43 28.94 4.57
CA SER A 13 -5.39 27.94 4.78
C SER A 13 -5.64 26.77 3.84
N HIS A 14 -4.72 26.54 2.90
CA HIS A 14 -4.69 25.33 2.07
C HIS A 14 -4.82 24.10 2.97
N TYR A 15 -5.93 23.37 2.83
CA TYR A 15 -6.24 22.18 3.61
C TYR A 15 -5.24 21.07 3.26
N GLN A 16 -4.17 20.98 4.03
CA GLN A 16 -3.36 19.77 4.07
C GLN A 16 -4.23 18.71 4.76
N HIS A 17 -4.79 17.77 4.01
CA HIS A 17 -5.71 16.76 4.52
C HIS A 17 -5.03 15.94 5.65
N ARG A 18 -5.35 16.29 6.90
CA ARG A 18 -4.83 15.68 8.14
C ARG A 18 -5.74 14.57 8.66
N THR A 19 -6.49 13.90 7.78
CA THR A 19 -7.49 12.91 8.17
C THR A 19 -7.25 11.54 7.55
N PHE A 20 -7.24 10.52 8.39
CA PHE A 20 -7.34 9.10 8.08
C PHE A 20 -8.81 8.71 8.01
N ILE A 21 -9.23 8.02 6.94
CA ILE A 21 -10.63 7.67 6.65
C ILE A 21 -11.57 8.89 6.84
N TYR A 22 -11.12 10.08 6.45
CA TYR A 22 -11.88 11.35 6.53
C TYR A 22 -12.32 11.84 7.94
N PHE A 23 -12.37 10.97 8.96
CA PHE A 23 -12.92 11.25 10.28
C PHE A 23 -11.90 11.20 11.43
N MET A 24 -10.73 10.58 11.23
CA MET A 24 -9.76 10.33 12.32
C MET A 24 -8.40 10.98 12.04
N SER A 25 -7.61 11.30 13.08
CA SER A 25 -6.26 11.85 12.90
C SER A 25 -5.30 10.82 12.25
N LEU A 26 -4.32 11.28 11.46
CA LEU A 26 -3.28 10.39 10.90
C LEU A 26 -2.56 9.58 11.97
N ARG A 27 -2.31 10.19 13.14
CA ARG A 27 -1.64 9.51 14.27
C ARG A 27 -2.44 8.30 14.72
N THR A 28 -3.73 8.47 15.01
CA THR A 28 -4.60 7.38 15.46
C THR A 28 -4.75 6.32 14.36
N GLY A 29 -4.82 6.75 13.09
CA GLY A 29 -4.81 5.83 11.95
C GLY A 29 -3.56 4.95 11.91
N VAL A 30 -2.37 5.54 12.07
CA VAL A 30 -1.10 4.81 12.08
C VAL A 30 -0.96 3.91 13.32
N GLU A 31 -1.49 4.33 14.48
CA GLU A 31 -1.56 3.46 15.66
C GLU A 31 -2.42 2.21 15.38
N MET A 32 -3.61 2.37 14.81
CA MET A 32 -4.49 1.25 14.45
C MET A 32 -3.88 0.35 13.37
N ILE A 33 -3.24 0.92 12.34
CA ILE A 33 -2.51 0.16 11.31
C ILE A 33 -1.38 -0.64 11.94
N SER A 34 -0.61 -0.03 12.85
CA SER A 34 0.52 -0.69 13.52
C SER A 34 0.05 -1.81 14.43
N LEU A 35 -1.07 -1.63 15.14
CA LEU A 35 -1.68 -2.69 15.95
C LEU A 35 -2.19 -3.85 15.10
N SER A 36 -2.88 -3.56 13.99
CA SER A 36 -3.29 -4.59 13.02
C SER A 36 -2.10 -5.38 12.47
N MET A 37 -1.01 -4.68 12.14
CA MET A 37 0.23 -5.30 11.70
C MET A 37 0.86 -6.16 12.81
N LEU A 38 0.86 -5.69 14.06
CA LEU A 38 1.36 -6.46 15.21
C LEU A 38 0.61 -7.77 15.36
N PHE A 39 -0.73 -7.76 15.32
CA PHE A 39 -1.54 -8.98 15.36
C PHE A 39 -1.20 -9.92 14.20
N ASN A 40 -1.02 -9.40 12.98
CA ASN A 40 -0.59 -10.18 11.83
C ASN A 40 0.83 -10.78 12.00
N LYS A 41 1.69 -10.17 12.82
CA LYS A 41 3.02 -10.76 13.11
C LYS A 41 2.98 -11.80 14.22
N VAL A 42 2.07 -11.65 15.17
CA VAL A 42 1.83 -12.63 16.24
C VAL A 42 1.31 -13.95 15.67
N THR A 43 0.48 -13.94 14.63
CA THR A 43 0.05 -15.19 13.96
C THR A 43 1.24 -15.96 13.38
N GLY A 44 2.24 -15.26 12.82
CA GLY A 44 3.48 -15.88 12.37
C GLY A 44 4.33 -16.46 13.50
N PHE A 45 4.32 -15.85 14.70
CA PHE A 45 4.95 -16.41 15.89
C PHE A 45 4.29 -17.72 16.32
N PHE A 46 2.96 -17.81 16.30
CA PHE A 46 2.25 -19.07 16.55
C PHE A 46 2.62 -20.15 15.52
N GLY A 47 2.92 -19.78 14.27
CA GLY A 47 3.45 -20.70 13.26
C GLY A 47 4.77 -21.37 13.63
N LEU A 48 5.66 -20.70 14.37
CA LEU A 48 6.91 -21.30 14.87
C LEU A 48 6.68 -22.31 15.99
N LEU A 49 5.61 -22.18 16.76
CA LEU A 49 5.29 -23.15 17.81
C LEU A 49 4.95 -24.53 17.23
N ALA A 50 4.56 -24.62 15.96
CA ALA A 50 4.37 -25.90 15.26
C ALA A 50 5.65 -26.77 15.24
N ILE A 51 6.84 -26.14 15.29
CA ILE A 51 8.10 -26.89 15.40
C ILE A 51 8.14 -27.67 16.72
N LEU A 52 7.64 -27.10 17.82
CA LEU A 52 7.63 -27.73 19.14
C LEU A 52 6.69 -28.94 19.20
N THR A 53 5.65 -28.96 18.35
CA THR A 53 4.74 -30.11 18.23
C THR A 53 5.30 -31.20 17.31
N GLY A 54 6.55 -31.07 16.84
CA GLY A 54 7.21 -32.03 15.95
C GLY A 54 6.92 -31.84 14.47
N PHE A 55 6.27 -30.73 14.08
CA PHE A 55 6.00 -30.44 12.68
C PHE A 55 7.28 -30.07 11.94
N ARG A 56 7.51 -30.69 10.77
CA ARG A 56 8.68 -30.40 9.92
C ARG A 56 8.30 -29.22 9.02
N LEU A 57 8.91 -28.06 9.26
CA LEU A 57 8.72 -26.89 8.39
C LEU A 57 9.69 -26.92 7.21
N SER A 58 9.23 -26.48 6.04
CA SER A 58 10.13 -26.24 4.92
C SER A 58 11.02 -25.03 5.22
N PRO A 59 12.26 -24.95 4.67
CA PRO A 59 13.15 -23.82 4.91
C PRO A 59 12.52 -22.45 4.60
N LEU A 60 11.63 -22.41 3.59
CA LEU A 60 10.90 -21.21 3.18
C LEU A 60 9.81 -20.81 4.17
N GLN A 61 9.06 -21.77 4.73
CA GLN A 61 8.09 -21.50 5.80
C GLN A 61 8.80 -21.02 7.07
N PHE A 62 9.92 -21.68 7.42
CA PHE A 62 10.74 -21.27 8.56
C PHE A 62 11.26 -19.84 8.39
N SER A 63 11.80 -19.47 7.23
CA SER A 63 12.29 -18.11 6.97
C SER A 63 11.17 -17.07 7.03
N MET A 64 9.97 -17.41 6.56
CA MET A 64 8.78 -16.54 6.64
C MET A 64 8.41 -16.26 8.10
N TYR A 65 8.34 -17.29 8.94
CA TYR A 65 7.98 -17.10 10.34
C TYR A 65 9.09 -16.41 11.14
N LEU A 66 10.36 -16.74 10.86
CA LEU A 66 11.51 -16.08 11.49
C LEU A 66 11.52 -14.59 11.17
N TYR A 67 11.26 -14.23 9.90
CA TYR A 67 11.08 -12.83 9.50
C TYR A 67 9.91 -12.18 10.25
N SER A 68 8.77 -12.87 10.38
CA SER A 68 7.61 -12.35 11.11
C SER A 68 7.93 -12.01 12.56
N VAL A 69 8.71 -12.85 13.26
CA VAL A 69 9.15 -12.60 14.64
C VAL A 69 10.14 -11.44 14.72
N ALA A 70 11.12 -11.38 13.81
CA ALA A 70 12.05 -10.26 13.77
C ALA A 70 11.30 -8.94 13.53
N ALA A 71 10.37 -8.92 12.57
CA ALA A 71 9.52 -7.78 12.28
C ALA A 71 8.60 -7.41 13.47
N LEU A 72 8.08 -8.40 14.21
CA LEU A 72 7.30 -8.19 15.44
C LEU A 72 8.11 -7.42 16.49
N VAL A 73 9.34 -7.86 16.76
CA VAL A 73 10.22 -7.22 17.75
C VAL A 73 10.51 -5.79 17.35
N VAL A 74 10.89 -5.56 16.09
CA VAL A 74 11.16 -4.21 15.59
C VAL A 74 9.89 -3.35 15.67
N LEU A 75 8.74 -3.87 15.24
CA LEU A 75 7.47 -3.15 15.30
C LEU A 75 7.11 -2.77 16.73
N ALA A 76 7.23 -3.69 17.70
CA ALA A 76 6.96 -3.42 19.11
C ALA A 76 7.85 -2.30 19.69
N ILE A 77 9.11 -2.20 19.24
CA ILE A 77 10.02 -1.11 19.63
C ILE A 77 9.62 0.21 18.98
N LEU A 78 9.15 0.18 17.73
CA LEU A 78 8.81 1.38 16.96
C LEU A 78 7.42 1.93 17.29
N THR A 79 6.42 1.11 17.60
CA THR A 79 5.03 1.54 17.85
C THR A 79 4.89 2.63 18.93
N PRO A 80 5.57 2.57 20.09
CA PRO A 80 5.50 3.63 21.10
C PRO A 80 5.97 5.00 20.58
N HIS A 81 6.81 5.02 19.55
CA HIS A 81 7.39 6.24 18.99
C HIS A 81 6.40 6.99 18.07
N ILE A 82 5.31 6.35 17.63
CA ILE A 82 4.18 7.02 16.96
C ILE A 82 3.58 8.07 17.91
N ARG A 83 3.52 7.78 19.21
CA ARG A 83 3.01 8.75 20.20
C ARG A 83 4.01 9.86 20.50
N LYS A 84 5.31 9.56 20.41
CA LYS A 84 6.42 10.49 20.70
C LYS A 84 6.79 11.37 19.50
N GLN A 85 6.30 11.05 18.30
CA GLN A 85 6.61 11.78 17.07
C GLN A 85 8.12 11.93 16.82
N SER A 86 8.91 10.90 17.15
CA SER A 86 10.36 10.94 16.92
C SER A 86 10.64 10.66 15.43
N PRO A 87 11.35 11.55 14.71
CA PRO A 87 11.37 11.52 13.26
C PRO A 87 12.13 10.31 12.69
N PHE A 88 13.21 9.86 13.35
CA PHE A 88 13.93 8.66 12.91
C PHE A 88 13.07 7.40 13.00
N GLN A 89 12.42 7.15 14.13
CA GLN A 89 11.64 5.93 14.35
C GLN A 89 10.36 5.93 13.50
N CYS A 90 9.71 7.09 13.30
CA CYS A 90 8.56 7.19 12.41
C CYS A 90 8.96 6.96 10.94
N LEU A 91 10.13 7.45 10.51
CA LEU A 91 10.67 7.17 9.19
C LEU A 91 11.02 5.68 9.04
N ALA A 92 11.66 5.08 10.04
CA ALA A 92 11.98 3.65 10.06
C ALA A 92 10.70 2.80 10.03
N LEU A 93 9.63 3.22 10.70
CA LEU A 93 8.33 2.53 10.68
C LEU A 93 7.72 2.52 9.28
N ALA A 94 7.78 3.64 8.56
CA ALA A 94 7.30 3.73 7.19
C ALA A 94 8.06 2.81 6.24
N TRP A 95 9.39 2.80 6.34
CA TRP A 95 10.24 1.88 5.59
C TRP A 95 10.00 0.42 5.93
N LEU A 96 9.83 0.10 7.22
CA LEU A 96 9.48 -1.23 7.67
C LEU A 96 8.15 -1.69 7.05
N TYR A 97 7.14 -0.82 6.99
CA TYR A 97 5.85 -1.16 6.40
C TYR A 97 5.92 -1.44 4.89
N ILE A 98 6.74 -0.68 4.15
CA ILE A 98 7.01 -0.93 2.72
C ILE A 98 7.71 -2.27 2.54
N ILE A 99 8.84 -2.47 3.23
CA ILE A 99 9.64 -3.69 3.13
C ILE A 99 8.82 -4.91 3.53
N ASP A 100 8.06 -4.80 4.61
CA ASP A 100 7.16 -5.86 5.07
C ASP A 100 6.11 -6.21 4.03
N THR A 101 5.52 -5.21 3.38
CA THR A 101 4.56 -5.46 2.31
C THR A 101 5.20 -6.23 1.17
N VAL A 102 6.39 -5.83 0.71
CA VAL A 102 7.12 -6.53 -0.38
C VAL A 102 7.43 -7.97 0.01
N ILE A 103 7.96 -8.19 1.22
CA ILE A 103 8.35 -9.52 1.69
C ILE A 103 7.13 -10.43 1.84
N ASN A 104 6.05 -9.96 2.48
CA ASN A 104 4.84 -10.77 2.60
C ASN A 104 4.21 -11.05 1.23
N THR A 105 4.19 -10.08 0.31
CA THR A 105 3.70 -10.31 -1.05
C THR A 105 4.52 -11.38 -1.76
N ALA A 106 5.85 -11.35 -1.64
CA ALA A 106 6.71 -12.39 -2.21
C ALA A 106 6.39 -13.78 -1.64
N TYR A 107 6.20 -13.91 -0.32
CA TYR A 107 5.79 -15.17 0.30
C TYR A 107 4.39 -15.61 -0.13
N THR A 108 3.42 -14.69 -0.22
CA THR A 108 2.07 -14.99 -0.71
C THR A 108 2.10 -15.45 -2.17
N THR A 109 2.91 -14.83 -3.03
CA THR A 109 3.07 -15.26 -4.42
C THR A 109 3.75 -16.63 -4.51
N ALA A 110 4.80 -16.88 -3.73
CA ALA A 110 5.46 -18.18 -3.67
C ALA A 110 4.48 -19.29 -3.24
N PHE A 111 3.69 -19.04 -2.20
CA PHE A 111 2.63 -19.94 -1.77
C PHE A 111 1.59 -20.17 -2.86
N ALA A 112 1.11 -19.11 -3.52
CA ALA A 112 0.10 -19.21 -4.57
C ALA A 112 0.58 -20.06 -5.76
N ILE A 113 1.84 -19.88 -6.18
CA ILE A 113 2.44 -20.70 -7.26
C ILE A 113 2.43 -22.19 -6.86
N THR A 114 2.96 -22.51 -5.68
CA THR A 114 3.04 -23.90 -5.21
C THR A 114 1.65 -24.50 -4.98
N TRP A 115 0.69 -23.71 -4.49
CA TRP A 115 -0.70 -24.13 -4.36
C TRP A 115 -1.34 -24.46 -5.71
N THR A 116 -1.16 -23.62 -6.73
CA THR A 116 -1.65 -23.89 -8.09
C THR A 116 -1.01 -25.15 -8.67
N LEU A 117 0.29 -25.36 -8.45
CA LEU A 117 0.98 -26.59 -8.84
C LEU A 117 0.44 -27.80 -8.09
N ALA A 118 0.16 -27.69 -6.79
CA ALA A 118 -0.43 -28.73 -5.96
C ALA A 118 -1.82 -29.16 -6.46
N VAL A 119 -2.66 -28.21 -6.83
CA VAL A 119 -3.98 -28.48 -7.41
C VAL A 119 -3.85 -29.16 -8.79
N SER A 120 -2.90 -28.73 -9.61
CA SER A 120 -2.63 -29.36 -10.91
C SER A 120 -2.05 -30.78 -10.77
N ALA A 121 -1.17 -30.99 -9.79
CA ALA A 121 -0.57 -32.27 -9.43
C ALA A 121 -1.66 -33.29 -9.06
N ASN A 122 -2.59 -32.89 -8.17
CA ASN A 122 -3.73 -33.73 -7.78
C ASN A 122 -4.59 -34.16 -8.99
N LYS A 123 -4.88 -33.24 -9.92
CA LYS A 123 -5.69 -33.56 -11.12
C LYS A 123 -4.98 -34.47 -12.13
N SER A 124 -3.65 -34.40 -12.19
CA SER A 124 -2.83 -35.13 -13.17
C SER A 124 -2.23 -36.41 -12.61
N GLY A 125 -2.45 -36.72 -11.33
CA GLY A 125 -1.82 -37.84 -10.63
C GLY A 125 -0.29 -37.72 -10.54
N SER A 126 0.26 -36.53 -10.78
CA SER A 126 1.70 -36.26 -10.72
C SER A 126 2.08 -35.61 -9.40
N GLY A 127 3.28 -35.86 -8.90
CA GLY A 127 3.78 -35.20 -7.69
C GLY A 127 4.13 -33.72 -7.94
N ILE A 128 4.21 -32.94 -6.86
CA ILE A 128 4.60 -31.52 -6.95
C ILE A 128 6.10 -31.45 -7.28
N PRO A 129 6.53 -30.56 -8.21
CA PRO A 129 7.94 -30.41 -8.52
C PRO A 129 8.76 -30.06 -7.28
N SER A 130 9.90 -30.74 -7.06
CA SER A 130 10.79 -30.45 -5.93
C SER A 130 11.35 -29.02 -5.98
N SER A 131 11.43 -28.43 -7.17
CA SER A 131 11.81 -27.03 -7.40
C SER A 131 10.73 -26.02 -7.02
N ALA A 132 9.49 -26.45 -6.75
CA ALA A 132 8.43 -25.54 -6.36
C ALA A 132 8.71 -24.94 -4.97
N PRO A 133 8.46 -23.64 -4.74
CA PRO A 133 8.73 -22.99 -3.45
C PRO A 133 7.99 -23.68 -2.29
N GLY A 134 8.71 -24.18 -1.29
CA GLY A 134 8.08 -24.82 -0.12
C GLY A 134 7.39 -26.16 -0.40
N SER A 135 7.72 -26.83 -1.51
CA SER A 135 7.23 -28.15 -1.89
C SER A 135 7.35 -29.20 -0.78
N GLY A 136 8.46 -29.19 -0.04
CA GLY A 136 8.80 -30.22 0.98
C GLY A 136 7.89 -30.31 2.21
N THR A 137 6.80 -29.55 2.27
CA THR A 137 5.80 -29.63 3.35
C THR A 137 4.37 -29.64 2.84
N ILE A 138 4.17 -29.27 1.57
CA ILE A 138 2.82 -29.10 1.04
C ILE A 138 2.17 -30.46 0.79
N ASP A 139 2.94 -31.49 0.41
CA ASP A 139 2.42 -32.86 0.29
C ASP A 139 1.89 -33.42 1.63
N ASP A 140 2.58 -33.11 2.74
CA ASP A 140 2.19 -33.56 4.08
C ASP A 140 1.02 -32.74 4.67
N THR A 141 0.81 -31.51 4.19
CA THR A 141 -0.18 -30.57 4.75
C THR A 141 -1.46 -30.51 3.93
N ALA A 142 -1.31 -30.49 2.60
CA ALA A 142 -2.41 -30.50 1.67
C ALA A 142 -2.90 -31.95 1.55
N GLY A 143 -3.79 -32.36 2.45
CA GLY A 143 -4.35 -33.72 2.55
C GLY A 143 -5.10 -34.25 1.31
N PHE A 144 -4.95 -33.59 0.16
CA PHE A 144 -5.47 -33.94 -1.16
C PHE A 144 -4.37 -34.13 -2.22
N THR A 145 -3.11 -33.85 -1.93
CA THR A 145 -2.00 -33.94 -2.91
C THR A 145 -1.32 -35.31 -2.93
N SER A 146 -1.50 -36.09 -1.88
CA SER A 146 -1.03 -37.48 -1.76
C SER A 146 -2.08 -38.34 -1.04
N PRO A 147 -3.20 -38.72 -1.68
CA PRO A 147 -4.18 -39.59 -1.05
C PRO A 147 -3.50 -40.92 -0.71
N LYS A 148 -3.37 -41.25 0.59
CA LYS A 148 -2.85 -42.55 1.04
C LYS A 148 -3.69 -43.71 0.49
N TYR A 149 -4.94 -43.43 0.13
CA TYR A 149 -5.86 -44.32 -0.56
C TYR A 149 -6.45 -43.57 -1.77
N ASN A 150 -6.27 -44.11 -2.99
CA ASN A 150 -6.86 -43.57 -4.22
C ASN A 150 -8.30 -44.07 -4.36
N VAL A 151 -9.24 -43.37 -3.73
CA VAL A 151 -10.64 -43.82 -3.64
C VAL A 151 -11.56 -42.98 -4.50
N SER A 152 -12.25 -43.60 -5.47
CA SER A 152 -13.27 -42.91 -6.28
C SER A 152 -14.59 -42.71 -5.55
N SER A 153 -14.86 -43.57 -4.57
CA SER A 153 -16.05 -43.52 -3.72
C SER A 153 -15.77 -44.28 -2.43
N VAL A 154 -16.11 -43.70 -1.30
CA VAL A 154 -16.12 -44.42 -0.02
C VAL A 154 -17.51 -45.01 0.15
N GLU A 155 -17.63 -46.32 -0.05
CA GLU A 155 -18.87 -47.03 0.26
C GLU A 155 -18.86 -47.40 1.74
N VAL A 156 -19.76 -46.79 2.51
CA VAL A 156 -19.96 -47.11 3.92
C VAL A 156 -20.94 -48.28 3.99
N VAL A 157 -20.40 -49.50 4.01
CA VAL A 157 -21.22 -50.70 4.24
C VAL A 157 -21.45 -50.83 5.74
N ALA A 158 -22.61 -50.38 6.21
CA ALA A 158 -23.07 -50.71 7.55
C ALA A 158 -23.62 -52.14 7.54
N THR A 159 -22.87 -53.11 8.06
CA THR A 159 -23.41 -54.46 8.32
C THR A 159 -24.38 -54.37 9.51
N PRO A 160 -25.68 -54.63 9.33
CA PRO A 160 -26.59 -54.64 10.46
C PRO A 160 -26.34 -55.91 11.28
N ASN A 161 -25.59 -55.80 12.38
CA ASN A 161 -25.67 -56.78 13.44
C ASN A 161 -26.71 -56.28 14.45
N GLY A 162 -27.71 -57.10 14.76
CA GLY A 162 -28.92 -56.72 15.52
C GLY A 162 -28.71 -56.42 17.01
N GLY A 163 -27.72 -55.60 17.36
CA GLY A 163 -27.43 -55.13 18.72
C GLY A 163 -26.64 -53.83 18.68
N ALA A 164 -26.91 -52.94 19.65
CA ALA A 164 -26.43 -51.56 19.70
C ALA A 164 -24.91 -51.40 19.47
N GLY A 165 -24.53 -50.98 18.25
CA GLY A 165 -23.16 -50.63 17.87
C GLY A 165 -22.87 -51.05 16.42
N GLN A 166 -22.91 -50.10 15.48
CA GLN A 166 -22.53 -50.36 14.08
C GLN A 166 -21.03 -50.10 13.90
N ASP A 167 -20.25 -51.16 13.66
CA ASP A 167 -18.90 -51.02 13.12
C ASP A 167 -19.00 -50.67 11.64
N ALA A 168 -18.82 -49.39 11.31
CA ALA A 168 -18.73 -48.91 9.95
C ALA A 168 -17.31 -49.11 9.42
N VAL A 169 -17.13 -50.04 8.48
CA VAL A 169 -15.85 -50.28 7.82
C VAL A 169 -15.90 -49.63 6.43
N ALA A 170 -15.06 -48.61 6.20
CA ALA A 170 -14.95 -47.92 4.93
C ALA A 170 -14.07 -48.73 3.96
N PHE A 171 -14.62 -49.18 2.84
CA PHE A 171 -13.86 -49.83 1.77
C PHE A 171 -13.50 -48.84 0.68
N ALA A 172 -12.26 -48.92 0.21
CA ALA A 172 -11.73 -48.05 -0.83
C ALA A 172 -11.79 -48.70 -2.22
N ALA A 173 -12.60 -48.15 -3.14
CA ALA A 173 -12.60 -48.55 -4.54
C ALA A 173 -11.50 -47.81 -5.34
N SER A 174 -10.58 -48.57 -5.96
CA SER A 174 -9.41 -48.02 -6.67
C SER A 174 -9.78 -47.42 -8.03
N GLY A 175 -9.49 -46.12 -8.21
CA GLY A 175 -9.65 -45.42 -9.49
C GLY A 175 -8.49 -45.67 -10.48
N ALA A 176 -8.80 -45.71 -11.78
CA ALA A 176 -7.85 -45.95 -12.86
C ALA A 176 -6.78 -44.85 -13.00
N ALA A 177 -5.55 -45.25 -13.32
CA ALA A 177 -4.40 -44.36 -13.47
C ALA A 177 -4.53 -43.44 -14.70
N VAL A 178 -4.39 -42.13 -14.48
CA VAL A 178 -4.37 -41.11 -15.53
C VAL A 178 -2.93 -40.91 -16.02
N THR A 179 -2.72 -40.96 -17.33
CA THR A 179 -1.41 -40.79 -17.98
C THR A 179 -0.84 -39.39 -17.73
N ALA A 180 0.37 -39.35 -17.17
CA ALA A 180 1.07 -38.14 -16.74
C ALA A 180 1.33 -37.17 -17.90
N THR A 181 0.58 -36.05 -17.90
CA THR A 181 0.88 -34.87 -18.72
C THR A 181 1.55 -33.83 -17.82
N GLN A 182 2.62 -33.20 -18.32
CA GLN A 182 3.44 -32.25 -17.57
C GLN A 182 2.59 -31.22 -16.79
N THR A 183 2.86 -31.10 -15.49
CA THR A 183 2.23 -30.14 -14.57
C THR A 183 2.52 -28.72 -15.04
N SER A 184 1.53 -28.09 -15.67
CA SER A 184 1.63 -26.75 -16.24
C SER A 184 0.60 -25.83 -15.60
N ILE A 185 1.01 -24.57 -15.41
CA ILE A 185 0.17 -23.50 -14.82
C ILE A 185 -1.13 -23.31 -15.64
N SER A 186 -1.14 -23.69 -16.92
CA SER A 186 -2.28 -23.51 -17.83
C SER A 186 -3.45 -24.48 -17.64
N HIS A 187 -3.28 -25.61 -16.95
CA HIS A 187 -4.33 -26.63 -16.78
C HIS A 187 -4.87 -26.78 -15.35
N GLY A 188 -4.27 -26.10 -14.37
CA GLY A 188 -4.47 -26.43 -12.94
C GLY A 188 -5.79 -26.00 -12.33
N VAL A 189 -6.42 -24.91 -12.78
CA VAL A 189 -7.48 -24.26 -11.98
C VAL A 189 -8.64 -23.85 -12.87
N GLY A 190 -9.82 -24.41 -12.62
CA GLY A 190 -11.06 -23.88 -13.21
C GLY A 190 -11.20 -22.44 -12.71
N VAL A 191 -11.16 -21.48 -13.63
CA VAL A 191 -11.11 -20.04 -13.34
C VAL A 191 -12.26 -19.61 -12.42
N GLU A 192 -13.39 -20.31 -12.48
CA GLU A 192 -14.62 -20.01 -11.72
C GLU A 192 -14.46 -20.22 -10.20
N GLU A 193 -13.69 -21.22 -9.75
CA GLU A 193 -13.54 -21.54 -8.32
C GLU A 193 -12.55 -20.60 -7.60
N THR A 194 -11.56 -20.06 -8.32
CA THR A 194 -10.52 -19.18 -7.75
C THR A 194 -10.80 -17.68 -7.90
N LEU A 195 -11.84 -17.31 -8.65
CA LEU A 195 -12.16 -15.90 -8.87
C LEU A 195 -12.47 -15.17 -7.54
N PRO A 196 -13.26 -15.72 -6.60
CA PRO A 196 -13.57 -15.03 -5.34
C PRO A 196 -12.34 -14.82 -4.46
N SER A 197 -11.46 -15.82 -4.36
CA SER A 197 -10.25 -15.74 -3.53
C SER A 197 -9.23 -14.75 -4.12
N LEU A 198 -9.09 -14.69 -5.45
CA LEU A 198 -8.23 -13.73 -6.12
C LEU A 198 -8.70 -12.29 -5.91
N ILE A 199 -10.02 -12.04 -5.99
CA ILE A 199 -10.61 -10.73 -5.70
C ILE A 199 -10.30 -10.31 -4.26
N LEU A 200 -10.45 -11.22 -3.28
CA LEU A 200 -10.11 -10.92 -1.89
C LEU A 200 -8.63 -10.57 -1.71
N VAL A 201 -7.71 -11.35 -2.31
CA VAL A 201 -6.27 -11.07 -2.26
C VAL A 201 -5.96 -9.70 -2.87
N PHE A 202 -6.60 -9.35 -3.99
CA PHE A 202 -6.43 -8.05 -4.62
C PHE A 202 -6.94 -6.90 -3.74
N VAL A 203 -8.15 -7.02 -3.19
CA VAL A 203 -8.73 -6.01 -2.29
C VAL A 203 -7.86 -5.82 -1.04
N PHE A 204 -7.41 -6.91 -0.40
CA PHE A 204 -6.51 -6.82 0.75
C PHE A 204 -5.15 -6.20 0.39
N SER A 205 -4.66 -6.46 -0.82
CA SER A 205 -3.43 -5.83 -1.32
C SER A 205 -3.60 -4.32 -1.50
N LEU A 206 -4.74 -3.87 -2.05
CA LEU A 206 -5.07 -2.45 -2.17
C LEU A 206 -5.20 -1.76 -0.80
N ILE A 207 -5.85 -2.41 0.16
CA ILE A 207 -5.94 -1.91 1.54
C ILE A 207 -4.54 -1.75 2.14
N ARG A 208 -3.65 -2.72 1.92
CA ARG A 208 -2.26 -2.64 2.40
C ARG A 208 -1.48 -1.51 1.73
N ILE A 209 -1.68 -1.27 0.43
CA ILE A 209 -1.09 -0.12 -0.27
C ILE A 209 -1.61 1.21 0.31
N TYR A 210 -2.90 1.30 0.60
CA TYR A 210 -3.46 2.48 1.28
C TYR A 210 -2.81 2.70 2.65
N PHE A 211 -2.64 1.64 3.44
CA PHE A 211 -1.95 1.73 4.73
C PHE A 211 -0.49 2.18 4.59
N ILE A 212 0.26 1.73 3.56
CA ILE A 212 1.60 2.26 3.25
C ILE A 212 1.54 3.78 3.11
N LEU A 213 0.62 4.29 2.28
CA LEU A 213 0.51 5.72 2.02
C LEU A 213 0.19 6.53 3.28
N VAL A 214 -0.67 6.00 4.15
CA VAL A 214 -1.03 6.63 5.43
C VAL A 214 0.18 6.71 6.35
N VAL A 215 0.94 5.61 6.51
CA VAL A 215 2.14 5.58 7.36
C VAL A 215 3.23 6.51 6.80
N MET A 216 3.43 6.53 5.48
CA MET A 216 4.36 7.44 4.81
C MET A 216 3.98 8.91 5.00
N ALA A 217 2.71 9.25 4.83
CA ALA A 217 2.20 10.60 5.04
C ALA A 217 2.40 11.07 6.48
N TYR A 218 2.16 10.18 7.46
CA TYR A 218 2.40 10.46 8.87
C TYR A 218 3.90 10.66 9.16
N ALA A 219 4.78 9.81 8.65
CA ALA A 219 6.22 9.95 8.82
C ALA A 219 6.73 11.28 8.21
N ARG A 220 6.22 11.66 7.03
CA ARG A 220 6.48 12.95 6.38
C ARG A 220 6.00 14.12 7.23
N GLN A 221 4.80 14.03 7.81
CA GLN A 221 4.27 15.05 8.73
C GLN A 221 5.20 15.25 9.94
N VAL A 222 5.63 14.16 10.57
CA VAL A 222 6.53 14.19 11.73
C VAL A 222 7.89 14.80 11.35
N LEU A 223 8.45 14.40 10.21
CA LEU A 223 9.73 14.91 9.71
C LEU A 223 9.69 16.42 9.49
N ARG A 224 8.65 16.90 8.80
CA ARG A 224 8.44 18.33 8.53
C ARG A 224 8.17 19.12 9.81
N GLN A 225 7.34 18.61 10.72
CA GLN A 225 7.07 19.26 12.00
C GLN A 225 8.37 19.47 12.80
N HIS A 226 9.24 18.46 12.82
CA HIS A 226 10.53 18.54 13.52
C HIS A 226 11.52 19.46 12.80
N ALA A 227 11.49 19.52 11.47
CA ALA A 227 12.28 20.49 10.70
C ALA A 227 11.83 21.93 11.02
N TYR A 228 10.54 22.24 10.91
CA TYR A 228 10.01 23.58 11.22
C TYR A 228 10.24 24.00 12.68
N SER A 229 10.09 23.07 13.64
CA SER A 229 10.34 23.35 15.06
C SER A 229 11.80 23.64 15.37
N ASN A 230 12.74 23.08 14.61
CA ASN A 230 14.18 23.36 14.76
C ASN A 230 14.62 24.57 13.93
N SER A 231 13.96 24.86 12.82
CA SER A 231 14.30 26.03 12.00
C SER A 231 13.83 27.34 12.64
N SER A 232 12.76 27.36 13.45
CA SER A 232 12.33 28.58 14.15
C SER A 232 13.33 29.09 15.19
N SER A 233 14.08 28.20 15.85
CA SER A 233 15.18 28.59 16.75
C SER A 233 16.41 29.10 15.99
N LYS A 234 16.57 28.70 14.73
CA LYS A 234 17.69 29.09 13.84
C LYS A 234 17.36 30.31 12.95
N LEU A 235 16.08 30.69 12.88
CA LEU A 235 15.56 31.80 12.07
C LEU A 235 16.02 33.19 12.56
N HIS A 236 16.50 33.32 13.79
CA HIS A 236 17.08 34.58 14.26
C HIS A 236 18.48 34.88 13.69
N ILE A 237 19.10 33.98 12.90
CA ILE A 237 20.50 34.14 12.46
C ILE A 237 20.70 34.17 10.93
N ASN A 238 19.75 33.67 10.11
CA ASN A 238 19.99 33.55 8.66
C ASN A 238 18.85 34.17 7.84
N THR A 239 18.89 35.50 7.69
CA THR A 239 18.04 36.27 6.76
C THR A 239 18.74 36.49 5.42
N ASP A 240 19.47 35.51 4.89
CA ASP A 240 20.14 35.70 3.60
C ASP A 240 20.31 34.37 2.86
N SER A 241 19.22 33.87 2.26
CA SER A 241 19.35 32.95 1.13
C SER A 241 18.07 32.97 0.29
N SER A 242 18.20 33.42 -0.95
CA SER A 242 17.22 33.36 -2.05
C SER A 242 17.00 31.93 -2.57
N GLY A 243 16.82 30.97 -1.67
CA GLY A 243 16.53 29.58 -1.96
C GLY A 243 15.11 29.22 -1.55
N GLU A 244 14.37 28.55 -2.44
CA GLU A 244 13.05 27.98 -2.21
C GLU A 244 12.96 27.23 -0.86
N PRO A 245 11.85 27.36 -0.08
CA PRO A 245 11.75 26.84 1.28
C PRO A 245 11.66 25.31 1.30
N THR A 246 12.78 24.64 1.09
CA THR A 246 12.95 23.20 1.30
C THR A 246 13.06 22.94 2.80
N ALA A 247 12.38 21.91 3.32
CA ALA A 247 12.48 21.58 4.73
C ALA A 247 13.91 21.14 5.09
N GLU A 248 14.51 21.74 6.13
CA GLU A 248 15.86 21.41 6.59
C GLU A 248 15.94 19.92 6.96
N ASN A 249 16.98 19.22 6.50
CA ASN A 249 17.12 17.78 6.73
C ASN A 249 17.48 17.49 8.19
N PRO A 250 16.63 16.80 8.98
CA PRO A 250 16.89 16.58 10.39
C PRO A 250 18.04 15.58 10.65
N PHE A 251 18.48 14.83 9.64
CA PHE A 251 19.61 13.89 9.73
C PHE A 251 20.90 14.40 9.07
N ALA A 252 20.98 15.70 8.77
CA ALA A 252 22.19 16.32 8.22
C ALA A 252 23.40 16.15 9.17
N VAL A 253 24.61 16.10 8.62
CA VAL A 253 25.83 16.01 9.44
C VAL A 253 25.94 17.27 10.29
N GLY A 254 26.13 17.10 11.61
CA GLY A 254 26.14 18.21 12.58
C GLY A 254 24.77 18.55 13.19
N SER A 255 23.69 17.84 12.83
CA SER A 255 22.42 17.92 13.56
C SER A 255 22.37 16.91 14.70
N ALA A 256 21.62 17.22 15.77
CA ALA A 256 21.47 16.35 16.93
C ALA A 256 20.95 14.93 16.60
N GLN A 257 20.21 14.76 15.51
CA GLN A 257 19.73 13.44 15.04
C GLN A 257 20.54 12.85 13.88
N GLY A 258 21.49 13.61 13.34
CA GLY A 258 22.36 13.22 12.22
C GLY A 258 23.64 12.49 12.64
N GLU A 259 23.92 12.40 13.94
CA GLU A 259 25.08 11.73 14.48
C GLU A 259 24.93 10.20 14.58
N GLY A 260 26.07 9.51 14.54
CA GLY A 260 26.15 8.06 14.67
C GLY A 260 25.51 7.26 13.52
N TRP A 261 25.23 6.00 13.79
CA TRP A 261 24.66 5.07 12.80
C TRP A 261 23.21 5.40 12.43
N ARG A 262 22.44 5.99 13.35
CA ARG A 262 21.05 6.40 13.12
C ARG A 262 20.96 7.53 12.10
N GLY A 263 21.83 8.53 12.20
CA GLY A 263 21.89 9.60 11.20
C GLY A 263 22.30 9.10 9.82
N ARG A 264 23.26 8.15 9.74
CA ARG A 264 23.62 7.51 8.46
C ARG A 264 22.43 6.80 7.81
N LEU A 265 21.69 6.03 8.60
CA LEU A 265 20.51 5.30 8.12
C LEU A 265 19.38 6.26 7.74
N GLY A 266 19.11 7.29 8.56
CA GLY A 266 18.12 8.32 8.27
C GLY A 266 18.42 9.07 6.96
N ARG A 267 19.69 9.40 6.70
CA ARG A 267 20.11 9.98 5.41
C ARG A 267 19.87 9.04 4.23
N ALA A 268 20.19 7.75 4.38
CA ALA A 268 19.92 6.76 3.34
C ALA A 268 18.42 6.60 3.06
N MET A 269 17.59 6.57 4.12
CA MET A 269 16.14 6.48 4.03
C MET A 269 15.51 7.71 3.37
N ILE A 270 16.02 8.92 3.64
CA ILE A 270 15.56 10.15 3.00
C ILE A 270 16.05 10.26 1.56
N TYR A 271 17.27 9.76 1.27
CA TYR A 271 17.83 9.81 -0.08
C TYR A 271 16.89 9.14 -1.08
N VAL A 272 16.32 7.99 -0.69
CA VAL A 272 15.27 7.34 -1.48
C VAL A 272 13.96 8.11 -1.32
N GLY A 273 13.63 8.92 -2.33
CA GLY A 273 12.45 9.79 -2.32
C GLY A 273 12.69 11.15 -1.67
N LYS A 274 13.89 11.73 -1.80
CA LYS A 274 14.26 13.03 -1.20
C LYS A 274 13.22 14.13 -1.42
N SER A 275 12.66 14.24 -2.63
CA SER A 275 11.61 15.20 -2.97
C SER A 275 10.31 14.94 -2.20
N TYR A 276 9.92 13.68 -2.03
CA TYR A 276 8.78 13.32 -1.20
C TYR A 276 9.05 13.69 0.27
N TRP A 277 10.17 13.29 0.85
CA TRP A 277 10.42 13.49 2.28
C TRP A 277 10.66 14.95 2.68
N LEU A 278 11.48 15.67 1.91
CA LEU A 278 11.96 17.02 2.25
C LEU A 278 11.42 18.14 1.36
N GLY A 279 10.73 17.82 0.26
CA GLY A 279 10.19 18.82 -0.67
C GLY A 279 9.31 19.85 0.04
N GLY A 280 9.20 21.03 -0.54
CA GLY A 280 8.40 22.13 0.03
C GLY A 280 6.90 21.99 -0.29
N PRO A 281 6.03 22.84 0.30
CA PRO A 281 4.64 22.96 -0.14
C PRO A 281 4.50 23.31 -1.63
N ALA A 282 5.48 24.02 -2.20
CA ALA A 282 5.54 24.36 -3.61
C ALA A 282 5.68 23.12 -4.52
N ASP A 283 6.51 22.14 -4.12
CA ASP A 283 6.65 20.87 -4.81
C ASP A 283 5.32 20.09 -4.82
N ASP A 284 4.66 20.02 -3.65
CA ASP A 284 3.36 19.35 -3.51
C ASP A 284 2.30 20.02 -4.39
N ASP A 285 2.23 21.35 -4.39
CA ASP A 285 1.31 22.14 -5.22
C ASP A 285 1.55 21.94 -6.72
N SER A 286 2.81 21.82 -7.16
CA SER A 286 3.15 21.59 -8.57
C SER A 286 2.65 20.22 -9.05
N TRP A 287 2.76 19.18 -8.21
CA TRP A 287 2.25 17.85 -8.51
C TRP A 287 0.71 17.84 -8.53
N VAL A 288 0.06 18.44 -7.54
CA VAL A 288 -1.42 18.51 -7.48
C VAL A 288 -1.97 19.30 -8.67
N LYS A 289 -1.36 20.42 -9.05
CA LYS A 289 -1.74 21.21 -10.24
C LYS A 289 -1.59 20.41 -11.52
N GLY A 290 -0.57 19.56 -11.62
CA GLY A 290 -0.37 18.66 -12.75
C GLY A 290 -1.43 17.55 -12.86
N VAL A 291 -1.96 17.06 -11.74
CA VAL A 291 -3.05 16.06 -11.71
C VAL A 291 -4.40 16.72 -11.96
N ASP A 292 -4.70 17.82 -11.28
CA ASP A 292 -5.94 18.59 -11.43
C ASP A 292 -6.06 19.21 -12.83
N GLY A 293 -4.94 19.63 -13.43
CA GLY A 293 -4.87 20.11 -14.81
C GLY A 293 -5.17 19.04 -15.86
N ARG A 294 -4.84 17.76 -15.60
CA ARG A 294 -5.16 16.65 -16.51
C ARG A 294 -6.65 16.31 -16.52
N PHE A 295 -7.34 16.47 -15.38
CA PHE A 295 -8.79 16.27 -15.30
C PHE A 295 -9.60 17.52 -15.68
N LYS A 296 -8.99 18.72 -15.65
CA LYS A 296 -9.60 19.98 -16.12
C LYS A 296 -9.30 20.32 -17.58
N SER A 297 -8.49 19.53 -18.28
CA SER A 297 -8.25 19.69 -19.72
C SER A 297 -9.40 19.13 -20.57
N ALA A 298 -10.59 19.71 -20.41
CA ALA A 298 -11.72 19.48 -21.30
C ALA A 298 -12.61 20.73 -21.41
N LYS A 299 -12.01 21.89 -21.69
CA LYS A 299 -12.67 23.03 -22.35
C LYS A 299 -11.68 24.13 -22.71
N THR A 300 -10.70 23.83 -23.56
CA THR A 300 -10.28 24.86 -24.51
C THR A 300 -11.44 25.05 -25.47
N VAL A 301 -12.24 26.09 -25.28
CA VAL A 301 -13.23 26.52 -26.27
C VAL A 301 -12.44 26.99 -27.50
N SER A 302 -12.15 26.07 -28.41
CA SER A 302 -11.63 26.38 -29.74
C SER A 302 -12.80 26.86 -30.60
N GLY A 303 -13.29 28.07 -30.31
CA GLY A 303 -14.18 28.79 -31.20
C GLY A 303 -13.37 29.64 -32.19
N PRO A 304 -13.86 29.88 -33.41
CA PRO A 304 -13.24 30.81 -34.35
C PRO A 304 -13.00 32.18 -33.70
N PRO A 305 -11.94 32.91 -34.06
CA PRO A 305 -11.56 34.16 -33.40
C PRO A 305 -12.74 35.16 -33.39
N GLY A 306 -13.18 35.55 -32.18
CA GLY A 306 -14.19 36.60 -31.98
C GLY A 306 -15.52 36.16 -31.35
N THR A 307 -15.81 34.86 -31.23
CA THR A 307 -17.06 34.37 -30.62
C THR A 307 -17.07 34.50 -29.10
N ILE A 308 -15.92 34.25 -28.45
CA ILE A 308 -15.77 34.32 -26.99
C ILE A 308 -15.97 35.76 -26.48
N GLU A 309 -15.46 36.73 -27.22
CA GLU A 309 -15.56 38.14 -26.86
C GLU A 309 -16.98 38.71 -27.13
N ARG A 310 -17.69 38.16 -28.11
CA ARG A 310 -19.10 38.46 -28.37
C ARG A 310 -20.02 37.90 -27.28
N GLU A 311 -19.78 36.67 -26.83
CA GLU A 311 -20.49 36.02 -25.73
C GLU A 311 -20.27 36.77 -24.40
N ARG A 312 -19.02 37.17 -24.13
CA ARG A 312 -18.65 37.96 -22.93
C ARG A 312 -19.38 39.31 -22.91
N ARG A 313 -19.53 39.96 -24.07
CA ARG A 313 -20.20 41.26 -24.23
C ARG A 313 -21.72 41.17 -24.20
N ALA A 314 -22.30 40.08 -24.70
CA ALA A 314 -23.73 39.80 -24.57
C ALA A 314 -24.12 39.61 -23.09
N ARG A 315 -23.24 38.96 -22.30
CA ARG A 315 -23.45 38.77 -20.85
C ARG A 315 -23.22 40.03 -20.02
N SER A 316 -22.34 40.94 -20.46
CA SER A 316 -22.13 42.25 -19.82
C SER A 316 -23.14 43.33 -20.26
N GLY A 317 -24.12 42.99 -21.12
CA GLY A 317 -25.16 43.91 -21.58
C GLY A 317 -24.66 45.04 -22.49
N THR A 318 -23.38 45.03 -22.88
CA THR A 318 -22.80 46.04 -23.76
C THR A 318 -22.92 45.55 -25.20
N GLY A 319 -23.92 46.07 -25.92
CA GLY A 319 -24.11 45.81 -27.35
C GLY A 319 -22.89 46.22 -28.20
N PRO A 320 -22.81 45.75 -29.45
CA PRO A 320 -21.66 46.02 -30.32
C PRO A 320 -21.52 47.54 -30.58
N PRO A 321 -20.28 48.07 -30.65
CA PRO A 321 -20.06 49.48 -30.93
C PRO A 321 -20.56 49.84 -32.33
N VAL A 322 -21.32 50.94 -32.43
CA VAL A 322 -21.81 51.47 -33.71
C VAL A 322 -20.61 51.85 -34.58
N PRO A 323 -20.55 51.43 -35.85
CA PRO A 323 -19.43 51.77 -36.72
C PRO A 323 -19.36 53.28 -36.90
N LYS A 324 -18.22 53.87 -36.54
CA LYS A 324 -17.88 55.24 -36.96
C LYS A 324 -17.40 55.17 -38.40
N ASN A 325 -18.07 55.85 -39.31
CA ASN A 325 -17.59 56.28 -40.63
C ASN A 325 -18.73 57.10 -41.28
N LEU A 326 -18.54 58.25 -41.94
CA LEU A 326 -17.36 59.02 -42.35
C LEU A 326 -17.90 60.41 -42.72
N ASN A 327 -17.53 61.46 -41.98
CA ASN A 327 -17.84 62.85 -42.37
C ASN A 327 -16.83 63.22 -43.46
N LEU A 328 -17.22 63.03 -44.73
CA LEU A 328 -16.51 63.57 -45.89
C LEU A 328 -16.66 65.09 -45.85
N LYS A 329 -15.55 65.77 -45.57
CA LYS A 329 -15.41 67.23 -45.69
C LYS A 329 -15.66 67.66 -47.14
N VAL A 330 -16.48 68.69 -47.29
CA VAL A 330 -16.58 69.53 -48.50
C VAL A 330 -15.30 70.35 -48.68
N GLN A 331 -14.71 70.27 -49.87
CA GLN A 331 -13.81 71.21 -50.57
C GLN A 331 -13.73 70.67 -52.02
N ALA A 332 -14.04 71.37 -53.11
CA ALA A 332 -14.08 72.81 -53.41
C ALA A 332 -15.34 73.19 -54.20
#